data_AF-M4VAL9-F1
#
_entry.id   AF-M4VAL9-F1
#
_cell.length_a   1.000
_cell.length_b   1.000
_cell.length_c   1.000
_cell.angle_alpha   90.00
_cell.angle_beta   90.00
_cell.angle_gamma   90.00
#
_symmetry.space_group_name_H-M   'P 1'
#
loop_
_entity.id
_entity.type
_entity.pdbx_description
1 polymer ?
#
loop_
_entity_poly.entity_id
_entity_poly.type
_entity_poly.pdbx_seq_one_letter_code
_entity_poly.pdbx_strand_id
1 'polypeptide(L)'
;MLLNKLINKKYSKTLPITAMGIILLLQFQNCGQSFQGEENFSSLSGASAIDQIHSDYMHGTEVEREQEKAIELSKSLMDRLTLHSFFVDIFGPNAANLTTMKRIKNEKAIFGGPCSIYDNFKSTRAGNKVDADAIACANSDTANNLAAPIQPSANVLQQALVNNICAESVANATTYKYIASQLKENQNVAVAANTPDNVAKLFSLFYRNKPLPELRLIESLQMLVGFPATDNGWKAAILTTCVSNHWQSL
;
A
#
# COMPACT_ATOMS: atom_id res chain seq x y z
N MET A 1 -17.22 57.56 -47.61
CA MET A 1 -17.79 56.21 -47.75
C MET A 1 -16.68 55.20 -47.43
N LEU A 2 -16.28 55.10 -46.16
CA LEU A 2 -16.80 54.16 -45.15
C LEU A 2 -16.61 52.71 -45.60
N LEU A 3 -15.45 52.11 -45.33
CA LEU A 3 -15.18 51.33 -44.11
C LEU A 3 -16.35 50.41 -43.74
N ASN A 4 -16.28 49.14 -44.16
CA ASN A 4 -16.77 47.98 -43.40
C ASN A 4 -16.60 46.70 -44.21
N LYS A 5 -15.51 45.95 -43.98
CA LYS A 5 -15.46 44.51 -44.34
C LYS A 5 -14.28 43.75 -43.71
N LEU A 6 -14.02 43.94 -42.42
CA LEU A 6 -13.10 43.07 -41.67
C LEU A 6 -13.59 42.86 -40.24
N ILE A 7 -14.53 41.94 -40.04
CA ILE A 7 -14.79 41.37 -38.71
C ILE A 7 -14.76 39.83 -38.81
N ASN A 8 -13.56 39.33 -38.53
CA ASN A 8 -13.21 38.15 -37.75
C ASN A 8 -14.23 37.01 -37.63
N LYS A 9 -13.98 35.96 -38.42
CA LYS A 9 -14.64 34.64 -38.36
C LYS A 9 -13.85 33.62 -37.50
N LYS A 10 -13.18 34.07 -36.43
CA LYS A 10 -12.21 33.25 -35.65
C LYS A 10 -12.61 32.88 -34.21
N TYR A 11 -13.81 33.24 -33.74
CA TYR A 11 -14.20 33.05 -32.32
C TYR A 11 -15.33 32.03 -32.06
N SER A 12 -15.57 31.07 -32.95
CA SER A 12 -16.71 30.15 -32.78
C SER A 12 -16.36 28.76 -32.20
N LYS A 13 -15.08 28.43 -31.98
CA LYS A 13 -14.68 27.05 -31.58
C LYS A 13 -14.12 26.90 -30.16
N THR A 14 -13.93 27.98 -29.41
CA THR A 14 -13.39 27.91 -28.03
C THR A 14 -14.44 27.98 -26.94
N LEU A 15 -15.69 28.36 -27.26
CA LEU A 15 -16.78 28.45 -26.28
C LEU A 15 -17.31 27.10 -25.73
N PRO A 16 -17.37 25.98 -26.49
CA PRO A 16 -17.95 24.75 -25.96
C PRO A 16 -17.01 23.98 -25.02
N ILE A 17 -15.69 24.22 -25.09
CA ILE A 17 -14.69 23.49 -24.28
C ILE A 17 -14.65 24.03 -22.84
N THR A 18 -14.81 25.34 -22.65
CA THR A 18 -14.87 25.96 -21.32
C THR A 18 -16.17 25.64 -20.58
N ALA A 19 -17.30 25.51 -21.30
CA ALA A 19 -18.57 25.14 -20.69
C ALA A 19 -18.56 23.71 -20.10
N MET A 20 -17.87 22.77 -20.74
CA MET A 20 -17.77 21.38 -20.27
C MET A 20 -16.90 21.23 -19.02
N GLY A 21 -15.88 22.08 -18.85
CA GLY A 21 -15.02 22.11 -17.66
C GLY A 21 -15.74 22.60 -16.39
N ILE A 22 -16.65 23.57 -16.52
CA ILE A 22 -17.41 24.12 -15.38
C ILE A 22 -18.43 23.09 -14.85
N ILE A 23 -19.06 22.31 -15.73
CA ILE A 23 -20.01 21.27 -15.34
C ILE A 23 -19.32 20.13 -14.57
N LEU A 24 -18.09 19.76 -14.95
CA LEU A 24 -17.30 18.77 -14.22
C LEU A 24 -16.88 19.27 -12.83
N LEU A 25 -16.55 20.55 -12.68
CA LEU A 25 -16.19 21.12 -11.37
C LEU A 25 -17.39 21.20 -10.40
N LEU A 26 -18.61 21.41 -10.91
CA LEU A 26 -19.83 21.42 -10.09
C LEU A 26 -20.24 20.04 -9.57
N GLN A 27 -19.86 18.95 -10.26
CA GLN A 27 -20.18 17.59 -9.81
C GLN A 27 -19.32 17.12 -8.62
N PHE A 28 -18.17 17.75 -8.37
CA PHE A 28 -17.32 17.43 -7.21
C PHE A 28 -17.70 18.19 -5.92
N GLN A 29 -18.57 19.21 -5.99
CA GLN A 29 -18.95 19.98 -4.79
C GLN A 29 -20.10 19.33 -3.98
N ASN A 30 -20.79 18.32 -4.52
CA ASN A 30 -21.89 17.64 -3.83
C ASN A 30 -21.49 16.38 -3.02
N CYS A 31 -20.19 16.03 -2.95
CA CYS A 31 -19.71 14.96 -2.08
C CYS A 31 -19.31 15.46 -0.67
N GLY A 32 -19.41 16.76 -0.42
CA GLY A 32 -19.26 17.33 0.92
C GLY A 32 -20.64 17.66 1.50
N GLN A 33 -21.39 16.66 1.96
CA GLN A 33 -22.44 16.95 2.93
C GLN A 33 -21.75 17.61 4.13
N SER A 34 -22.13 18.86 4.38
CA SER A 34 -21.78 19.61 5.58
C SER A 34 -22.16 18.76 6.80
N PHE A 35 -21.16 18.19 7.47
CA PHE A 35 -21.31 17.64 8.81
C PHE A 35 -21.65 18.80 9.75
N GLN A 36 -22.94 19.09 9.90
CA GLN A 36 -23.45 19.80 11.06
C GLN A 36 -23.49 18.80 12.21
N GLY A 37 -22.43 18.80 13.01
CA GLY A 37 -22.24 17.89 14.14
C GLY A 37 -20.97 18.22 14.90
N GLU A 38 -20.77 19.51 15.21
CA GLU A 38 -19.61 20.06 15.89
C GLU A 38 -19.66 19.87 17.42
N GLU A 39 -20.18 18.74 17.92
CA GLU A 39 -20.28 18.48 19.37
C GLU A 39 -19.71 17.14 19.86
N ASN A 40 -19.15 16.27 19.01
CA ASN A 40 -18.61 14.97 19.45
C ASN A 40 -17.08 14.76 19.26
N PHE A 41 -16.31 15.85 19.20
CA PHE A 41 -14.82 15.78 19.20
C PHE A 41 -14.19 16.17 20.55
N SER A 42 -14.92 15.98 21.66
CA SER A 42 -14.41 16.19 23.03
C SER A 42 -13.64 15.00 23.60
N SER A 43 -13.59 13.85 22.92
CA SER A 43 -12.86 12.65 23.39
C SER A 43 -11.37 12.64 23.03
N LEU A 44 -10.87 13.62 22.27
CA LEU A 44 -9.47 13.69 21.83
C LEU A 44 -8.64 14.81 22.49
N SER A 45 -9.22 15.63 23.37
CA SER A 45 -8.50 16.69 24.09
C SER A 45 -8.07 16.33 25.51
N GLY A 46 -8.39 15.12 25.99
CA GLY A 46 -8.06 14.68 27.35
C GLY A 46 -6.93 13.65 27.49
N ALA A 47 -6.38 13.13 26.39
CA ALA A 47 -5.33 12.10 26.46
C ALA A 47 -3.94 12.72 26.64
N SER A 48 -3.70 13.27 27.83
CA SER A 48 -2.36 13.37 28.41
C SER A 48 -1.75 11.96 28.41
N ALA A 49 -0.81 11.70 27.50
CA ALA A 49 -0.13 10.42 27.32
C ALA A 49 0.84 10.05 28.48
N ILE A 50 0.64 10.61 29.67
CA ILE A 50 1.49 10.38 30.85
C ILE A 50 0.69 9.82 32.04
N ASP A 51 -0.63 10.00 32.12
CA ASP A 51 -1.41 9.57 33.29
C ASP A 51 -2.07 8.17 33.19
N GLN A 52 -1.99 7.49 32.04
CA GLN A 52 -2.61 6.16 31.87
C GLN A 52 -1.69 4.96 32.18
N ILE A 53 -0.44 5.18 32.60
CA ILE A 53 0.52 4.08 32.81
C ILE A 53 0.50 3.54 34.27
N HIS A 54 -0.25 4.14 35.20
CA HIS A 54 -0.21 3.73 36.62
C HIS A 54 -1.57 3.68 37.36
N SER A 55 -2.64 3.15 36.75
CA SER A 55 -3.94 3.01 37.44
C SER A 55 -4.56 1.61 37.43
N ASP A 56 -3.80 0.53 37.27
CA ASP A 56 -4.34 -0.84 37.24
C ASP A 56 -3.88 -1.73 38.42
N TYR A 57 -3.90 -1.21 39.65
CA TYR A 57 -3.63 -2.06 40.84
C TYR A 57 -4.87 -2.45 41.65
N MET A 58 -6.07 -1.93 41.35
CA MET A 58 -7.20 -2.13 42.27
C MET A 58 -8.56 -2.19 41.57
N HIS A 59 -8.81 -3.07 40.60
CA HIS A 59 -10.16 -3.57 40.32
C HIS A 59 -10.12 -4.94 39.63
N GLY A 60 -10.43 -5.99 40.39
CA GLY A 60 -10.71 -7.33 39.87
C GLY A 60 -12.08 -7.36 39.19
N THR A 61 -12.14 -6.90 37.96
CA THR A 61 -13.29 -7.10 37.07
C THR A 61 -12.85 -7.96 35.89
N GLU A 62 -13.63 -8.99 35.58
CA GLU A 62 -13.46 -9.89 34.44
C GLU A 62 -13.29 -9.11 33.12
N VAL A 63 -12.05 -8.85 32.70
CA VAL A 63 -11.72 -8.29 31.37
C VAL A 63 -11.40 -9.44 30.40
N GLU A 64 -12.16 -10.53 30.45
CA GLU A 64 -11.81 -11.75 29.68
C GLU A 64 -12.71 -12.01 28.46
N ARG A 65 -13.56 -11.05 28.02
CA ARG A 65 -14.40 -11.27 26.82
C ARG A 65 -14.46 -10.15 25.79
N GLU A 66 -14.11 -8.91 26.14
CA GLU A 66 -14.03 -7.82 25.14
C GLU A 66 -12.65 -7.69 24.50
N GLN A 67 -11.57 -8.02 25.23
CA GLN A 67 -10.24 -8.13 24.64
C GLN A 67 -10.13 -9.30 23.66
N GLU A 68 -10.78 -10.44 23.93
CA GLU A 68 -10.85 -11.55 22.97
C GLU A 68 -11.60 -11.18 21.68
N LYS A 69 -12.64 -10.34 21.78
CA LYS A 69 -13.35 -9.80 20.60
C LYS A 69 -12.58 -8.70 19.87
N ALA A 70 -11.67 -8.00 20.53
CA ALA A 70 -10.72 -7.10 19.88
C ALA A 70 -9.55 -7.85 19.20
N ILE A 71 -9.26 -9.08 19.65
CA ILE A 71 -8.31 -10.00 19.04
C ILE A 71 -8.93 -10.68 17.79
N GLU A 72 -10.25 -10.86 17.75
CA GLU A 72 -10.96 -11.20 16.51
C GLU A 72 -11.16 -9.96 15.61
N LEU A 73 -10.41 -9.92 14.51
CA LEU A 73 -10.76 -9.25 13.24
C LEU A 73 -10.28 -7.81 12.97
N SER A 74 -9.15 -7.36 13.54
CA SER A 74 -8.29 -6.48 12.73
C SER A 74 -7.43 -7.40 11.86
N LYS A 75 -7.68 -7.44 10.54
CA LYS A 75 -6.84 -8.23 9.62
C LYS A 75 -5.39 -7.77 9.80
N SER A 76 -4.55 -8.60 10.41
CA SER A 76 -3.15 -8.26 10.61
C SER A 76 -2.53 -8.01 9.24
N LEU A 77 -2.00 -6.80 9.04
CA LEU A 77 -1.24 -6.48 7.85
C LEU A 77 0.18 -7.01 7.99
N MET A 78 0.81 -7.26 6.86
CA MET A 78 2.24 -7.59 6.80
C MET A 78 3.07 -6.48 7.46
N ASP A 79 4.03 -6.87 8.31
CA ASP A 79 4.98 -5.95 8.91
C ASP A 79 6.04 -5.49 7.88
N ARG A 80 6.87 -4.51 8.26
CA ARG A 80 7.91 -3.94 7.38
C ARG A 80 8.89 -4.98 6.79
N LEU A 81 9.28 -6.01 7.54
CA LEU A 81 10.21 -7.04 7.06
C LEU A 81 9.48 -8.03 6.16
N THR A 82 8.26 -8.41 6.51
CA THR A 82 7.41 -9.24 5.66
C THR A 82 7.14 -8.55 4.32
N LEU A 83 6.76 -7.27 4.32
CA LEU A 83 6.57 -6.48 3.10
C LEU A 83 7.87 -6.37 2.28
N HIS A 84 8.99 -6.07 2.92
CA HIS A 84 10.28 -6.00 2.24
C HIS A 84 10.62 -7.32 1.53
N SER A 85 10.53 -8.44 2.25
CA SER A 85 10.79 -9.78 1.68
C SER A 85 9.82 -10.12 0.57
N PHE A 86 8.54 -9.78 0.74
CA PHE A 86 7.49 -10.02 -0.25
C PHE A 86 7.78 -9.29 -1.58
N PHE A 87 8.15 -8.00 -1.52
CA PHE A 87 8.50 -7.25 -2.72
C PHE A 87 9.80 -7.75 -3.37
N VAL A 88 10.80 -8.13 -2.57
CA VAL A 88 12.05 -8.72 -3.10
C VAL A 88 11.79 -10.05 -3.79
N ASP A 89 10.88 -10.86 -3.29
CA ASP A 89 10.51 -12.13 -3.90
C ASP A 89 9.74 -11.94 -5.23
N ILE A 90 8.85 -10.95 -5.29
CA ILE A 90 8.06 -10.68 -6.51
C ILE A 90 8.86 -9.93 -7.58
N PHE A 91 9.60 -8.88 -7.21
CA PHE A 91 10.30 -8.00 -8.14
C PHE A 91 11.82 -8.26 -8.23
N GLY A 92 12.31 -9.23 -7.45
CA GLY A 92 13.69 -9.68 -7.47
C GLY A 92 14.61 -8.90 -6.53
N PRO A 93 15.88 -9.33 -6.41
CA PRO A 93 16.83 -8.76 -5.46
C PRO A 93 17.13 -7.27 -5.69
N ASN A 94 16.98 -6.78 -6.93
CA ASN A 94 17.18 -5.37 -7.24
C ASN A 94 16.09 -4.46 -6.66
N ALA A 95 14.93 -5.02 -6.27
CA ALA A 95 13.88 -4.26 -5.58
C ALA A 95 14.35 -3.77 -4.20
N ALA A 96 15.28 -4.47 -3.55
CA ALA A 96 15.87 -4.07 -2.26
C ALA A 96 16.64 -2.73 -2.35
N ASN A 97 17.11 -2.37 -3.55
CA ASN A 97 17.90 -1.16 -3.77
C ASN A 97 17.03 0.08 -4.03
N LEU A 98 15.73 -0.08 -4.25
CA LEU A 98 14.79 1.00 -4.50
C LEU A 98 14.70 1.94 -3.30
N THR A 99 14.53 3.23 -3.57
CA THR A 99 14.55 4.27 -2.53
C THR A 99 13.40 4.07 -1.56
N THR A 100 12.21 3.79 -2.10
CA THR A 100 11.02 3.59 -1.27
C THR A 100 11.09 2.28 -0.47
N MET A 101 11.80 1.26 -0.97
CA MET A 101 12.01 0.00 -0.25
C MET A 101 12.85 0.20 1.02
N LYS A 102 13.93 0.98 0.91
CA LYS A 102 14.76 1.39 2.06
C LYS A 102 13.94 2.16 3.08
N ARG A 103 13.00 2.99 2.63
CA ARG A 103 12.11 3.75 3.51
C ARG A 103 11.15 2.83 4.27
N ILE A 104 10.44 1.91 3.62
CA ILE A 104 9.57 0.94 4.34
C ILE A 104 10.34 0.18 5.41
N LYS A 105 11.55 -0.29 5.08
CA LYS A 105 12.40 -1.00 6.04
C LYS A 105 12.70 -0.17 7.30
N ASN A 106 12.72 1.15 7.21
CA ASN A 106 13.05 2.05 8.33
C ASN A 106 11.81 2.62 9.05
N GLU A 107 10.65 2.67 8.39
CA GLU A 107 9.41 3.31 8.88
C GLU A 107 8.57 2.39 9.79
N LYS A 108 9.16 1.96 10.91
CA LYS A 108 8.54 1.06 11.90
C LYS A 108 7.22 1.57 12.50
N ALA A 109 7.04 2.89 12.62
CA ALA A 109 5.84 3.47 13.22
C ALA A 109 4.61 3.27 12.31
N ILE A 110 4.84 3.11 11.01
CA ILE A 110 3.80 2.98 9.99
C ILE A 110 3.52 1.50 9.70
N PHE A 111 4.59 0.71 9.57
CA PHE A 111 4.52 -0.69 9.13
C PHE A 111 4.74 -1.70 10.26
N GLY A 112 4.90 -1.25 11.50
CA GLY A 112 5.19 -2.12 12.62
C GLY A 112 6.53 -2.84 12.50
N GLY A 113 6.68 -3.89 13.30
CA GLY A 113 7.83 -4.79 13.24
C GLY A 113 7.49 -6.17 13.78
N PRO A 114 8.28 -7.20 13.43
CA PRO A 114 7.96 -8.58 13.78
C PRO A 114 8.27 -8.94 15.24
N CYS A 115 8.83 -8.01 16.03
CA CYS A 115 9.35 -8.29 17.35
C CYS A 115 8.56 -7.54 18.43
N SER A 116 8.29 -8.21 19.54
CA SER A 116 7.59 -7.59 20.66
C SER A 116 8.50 -6.61 21.42
N ILE A 117 7.89 -5.72 22.21
CA ILE A 117 8.60 -4.80 23.11
C ILE A 117 9.50 -5.58 24.09
N TYR A 118 9.08 -6.77 24.53
CA TYR A 118 9.84 -7.62 25.45
C TYR A 118 11.08 -8.23 24.80
N ASP A 119 11.00 -8.60 23.53
CA ASP A 119 12.14 -9.10 22.77
C ASP A 119 13.16 -7.98 22.51
N ASN A 120 12.66 -6.77 22.24
CA ASN A 120 13.50 -5.57 22.12
C ASN A 120 14.22 -5.25 23.45
N PHE A 121 13.52 -5.29 24.59
CA PHE A 121 14.08 -4.95 25.90
C PHE A 121 15.15 -5.95 26.38
N LYS A 122 15.02 -7.25 26.03
CA LYS A 122 16.05 -8.26 26.33
C LYS A 122 17.37 -7.97 25.60
N SER A 123 17.31 -7.45 24.38
CA SER A 123 18.49 -7.18 23.55
C SER A 123 19.33 -6.00 24.06
N THR A 124 18.70 -4.96 24.64
CA THR A 124 19.40 -3.73 25.07
C THR A 124 20.09 -3.87 26.42
N ARG A 125 19.60 -4.74 27.33
CA ARG A 125 20.09 -4.81 28.72
C ARG A 125 21.12 -5.91 28.96
N ALA A 126 21.12 -6.96 28.17
CA ALA A 126 22.11 -8.03 28.26
C ALA A 126 23.25 -7.71 27.31
N GLY A 127 24.43 -7.33 27.81
CA GLY A 127 25.66 -7.14 27.01
C GLY A 127 26.19 -8.42 26.32
N ASN A 128 25.30 -9.35 25.99
CA ASN A 128 25.54 -10.58 25.27
C ASN A 128 25.10 -10.40 23.83
N LYS A 129 25.98 -10.83 22.93
CA LYS A 129 25.89 -10.74 21.47
C LYS A 129 24.45 -10.88 20.96
N VAL A 130 23.99 -9.80 20.36
CA VAL A 130 22.76 -9.72 19.58
C VAL A 130 22.85 -10.80 18.51
N ASP A 131 21.98 -11.81 18.58
CA ASP A 131 21.82 -12.77 17.50
C ASP A 131 21.51 -12.00 16.22
N ALA A 132 21.93 -12.49 15.05
CA ALA A 132 21.78 -11.73 13.80
C ALA A 132 20.31 -11.32 13.53
N ASP A 133 19.36 -12.11 14.04
CA ASP A 133 17.92 -11.86 13.97
C ASP A 133 17.46 -10.73 14.92
N ALA A 134 18.13 -10.53 16.05
CA ALA A 134 17.84 -9.43 16.98
C ALA A 134 18.33 -8.06 16.45
N ILE A 135 19.29 -8.03 15.51
CA ILE A 135 19.67 -6.81 14.77
C ILE A 135 18.52 -6.37 13.83
N ALA A 136 17.73 -7.30 13.30
CA ALA A 136 16.56 -6.96 12.48
C ALA A 136 15.42 -6.36 13.33
N CYS A 137 15.32 -6.77 14.60
CA CYS A 137 14.38 -6.25 15.61
C CYS A 137 14.80 -4.86 16.15
N ALA A 138 16.05 -4.72 16.58
CA ALA A 138 16.55 -3.60 17.35
C ALA A 138 17.54 -2.75 16.55
N ASN A 139 17.05 -1.95 15.61
CA ASN A 139 17.90 -0.92 15.00
C ASN A 139 17.66 0.41 15.71
N SER A 140 18.25 0.55 16.91
CA SER A 140 18.64 1.79 17.60
C SER A 140 18.32 1.74 19.10
N ASP A 141 19.27 2.17 19.93
CA ASP A 141 19.13 2.37 21.38
C ASP A 141 18.16 3.50 21.77
N THR A 142 17.37 4.02 20.84
CA THR A 142 16.42 5.11 21.10
C THR A 142 15.02 4.60 21.45
N ALA A 143 14.40 5.25 22.45
CA ALA A 143 13.08 4.91 23.00
C ALA A 143 11.96 4.79 21.93
N ASN A 144 12.11 5.47 20.79
CA ASN A 144 11.16 5.39 19.68
C ASN A 144 11.01 3.98 19.08
N ASN A 145 11.92 3.02 19.35
CA ASN A 145 11.82 1.62 18.90
C ASN A 145 10.87 0.77 19.73
N LEU A 146 10.60 1.13 20.98
CA LEU A 146 9.69 0.39 21.86
C LEU A 146 8.20 0.67 21.55
N ALA A 147 7.91 1.60 20.64
CA ALA A 147 6.55 2.06 20.32
C ALA A 147 6.03 1.58 18.95
N ALA A 148 6.76 0.73 18.22
CA ALA A 148 6.27 0.21 16.95
C ALA A 148 5.12 -0.79 17.18
N PRO A 149 3.99 -0.68 16.46
CA PRO A 149 2.88 -1.61 16.61
C PRO A 149 3.27 -3.00 16.13
N ILE A 150 2.92 -4.04 16.90
CA ILE A 150 3.11 -5.44 16.48
C ILE A 150 2.13 -5.79 15.36
N GLN A 151 0.94 -5.17 15.39
CA GLN A 151 -0.09 -5.30 14.36
C GLN A 151 -0.30 -3.93 13.70
N PRO A 152 0.34 -3.66 12.55
CA PRO A 152 0.15 -2.39 11.86
C PRO A 152 -1.29 -2.27 11.33
N SER A 153 -1.92 -1.13 11.59
CA SER A 153 -3.23 -0.78 11.06
C SER A 153 -3.12 -0.08 9.71
N ALA A 154 -4.04 -0.37 8.79
CA ALA A 154 -4.13 0.29 7.50
C ALA A 154 -4.22 1.81 7.67
N ASN A 155 -3.27 2.54 7.09
CA ASN A 155 -3.31 4.00 7.05
C ASN A 155 -2.94 4.54 5.67
N VAL A 156 -3.33 5.79 5.40
CA VAL A 156 -3.14 6.43 4.09
C VAL A 156 -1.67 6.50 3.70
N LEU A 157 -0.78 6.74 4.68
CA LEU A 157 0.66 6.85 4.43
C LEU A 157 1.27 5.48 4.08
N GLN A 158 0.84 4.41 4.75
CA GLN A 158 1.21 3.03 4.44
C GLN A 158 0.82 2.68 3.00
N GLN A 159 -0.43 2.95 2.62
CA GLN A 159 -0.91 2.70 1.27
C GLN A 159 -0.16 3.53 0.21
N ALA A 160 0.13 4.80 0.51
CA ALA A 160 0.90 5.65 -0.39
C ALA A 160 2.32 5.13 -0.62
N LEU A 161 2.99 4.64 0.43
CA LEU A 161 4.32 4.05 0.33
C LEU A 161 4.32 2.73 -0.44
N VAL A 162 3.31 1.88 -0.23
CA VAL A 162 3.10 0.66 -1.03
C VAL A 162 2.89 1.02 -2.51
N ASN A 163 2.03 1.99 -2.81
CA ASN A 163 1.78 2.45 -4.17
C ASN A 163 3.06 2.98 -4.84
N ASN A 164 3.88 3.73 -4.11
CA ASN A 164 5.15 4.25 -4.60
C ASN A 164 6.14 3.12 -4.94
N ILE A 165 6.22 2.07 -4.11
CA ILE A 165 7.06 0.90 -4.42
C ILE A 165 6.57 0.19 -5.66
N CYS A 166 5.25 -0.05 -5.77
CA CYS A 166 4.68 -0.68 -6.96
C CYS A 166 5.04 0.12 -8.22
N ALA A 167 4.87 1.44 -8.19
CA ALA A 167 5.22 2.32 -9.31
C ALA A 167 6.73 2.30 -9.61
N GLU A 168 7.59 2.44 -8.60
CA GLU A 168 9.05 2.42 -8.75
C GLU A 168 9.54 1.07 -9.30
N SER A 169 8.95 -0.04 -8.84
CA SER A 169 9.30 -1.41 -9.25
C SER A 169 8.87 -1.73 -10.68
N VAL A 170 7.75 -1.18 -11.14
CA VAL A 170 7.26 -1.33 -12.52
C VAL A 170 7.99 -0.39 -13.49
N ALA A 171 8.39 0.80 -13.02
CA ALA A 171 9.14 1.78 -13.80
C ALA A 171 10.61 1.36 -14.01
N ASN A 172 11.22 0.72 -13.01
CA ASN A 172 12.59 0.23 -13.10
C ASN A 172 12.66 -1.01 -14.03
N ALA A 173 13.49 -0.93 -15.07
CA ALA A 173 13.57 -1.96 -16.10
C ALA A 173 14.06 -3.31 -15.57
N THR A 174 14.92 -3.32 -14.54
CA THR A 174 15.51 -4.55 -14.00
C THR A 174 14.51 -5.31 -13.14
N THR A 175 13.79 -4.62 -12.26
CA THR A 175 12.73 -5.20 -11.43
C THR A 175 11.53 -5.62 -12.26
N TYR A 176 11.14 -4.82 -13.25
CA TYR A 176 10.09 -5.19 -14.21
C TYR A 176 10.46 -6.46 -14.99
N LYS A 177 11.69 -6.55 -15.52
CA LYS A 177 12.13 -7.76 -16.25
C LYS A 177 12.11 -9.01 -15.37
N TYR A 178 12.38 -8.88 -14.07
CA TYR A 178 12.32 -9.99 -13.14
C TYR A 178 10.88 -10.50 -12.96
N ILE A 179 9.93 -9.63 -12.59
CA ILE A 179 8.54 -10.07 -12.46
C ILE A 179 7.96 -10.56 -13.80
N ALA A 180 8.31 -9.90 -14.92
CA ALA A 180 7.86 -10.31 -16.24
C ALA A 180 8.41 -11.69 -16.65
N SER A 181 9.60 -12.08 -16.19
CA SER A 181 10.13 -13.43 -16.45
C SER A 181 9.35 -14.50 -15.69
N GLN A 182 8.83 -14.18 -14.51
CA GLN A 182 7.97 -15.08 -13.75
C GLN A 182 6.64 -15.33 -14.46
N LEU A 183 6.14 -14.39 -15.26
CA LEU A 183 4.87 -14.54 -16.00
C LEU A 183 4.98 -15.35 -17.28
N LYS A 184 6.20 -15.63 -17.76
CA LYS A 184 6.39 -16.34 -19.04
C LYS A 184 6.19 -17.84 -18.89
N GLU A 185 5.55 -18.43 -19.88
CA GLU A 185 5.49 -19.88 -20.08
C GLU A 185 6.85 -20.42 -20.56
N ASN A 186 7.59 -19.63 -21.34
CA ASN A 186 8.89 -19.99 -21.90
C ASN A 186 9.86 -18.78 -21.86
N GLN A 187 11.10 -19.02 -21.41
CA GLN A 187 12.15 -17.99 -21.29
C GLN A 187 12.49 -17.30 -22.63
N ASN A 188 12.21 -17.95 -23.76
CA ASN A 188 12.50 -17.42 -25.09
C ASN A 188 11.49 -16.36 -25.58
N VAL A 189 10.37 -16.17 -24.88
CA VAL A 189 9.36 -15.20 -25.27
C VAL A 189 9.74 -13.81 -24.74
N ALA A 190 9.69 -12.78 -25.58
CA ALA A 190 10.02 -11.41 -25.16
C ALA A 190 9.01 -10.86 -24.13
N VAL A 191 7.71 -10.99 -24.43
CA VAL A 191 6.58 -10.51 -23.63
C VAL A 191 5.61 -11.66 -23.39
N ALA A 192 5.16 -11.87 -22.13
CA ALA A 192 4.23 -12.95 -21.82
C ALA A 192 2.94 -12.82 -22.64
N ALA A 193 2.40 -13.95 -23.13
CA ALA A 193 1.16 -13.95 -23.88
C ALA A 193 -0.03 -13.57 -22.98
N ASN A 194 -1.02 -12.85 -23.52
CA ASN A 194 -2.24 -12.50 -22.80
C ASN A 194 -3.18 -13.72 -22.72
N THR A 195 -2.81 -14.69 -21.89
CA THR A 195 -3.60 -15.89 -21.60
C THR A 195 -4.19 -15.80 -20.19
N PRO A 196 -5.36 -16.43 -19.93
CA PRO A 196 -5.93 -16.49 -18.58
C PRO A 196 -4.94 -17.04 -17.55
N ASP A 197 -4.13 -18.03 -17.93
CA ASP A 197 -3.14 -18.66 -17.07
C ASP A 197 -2.02 -17.71 -16.65
N ASN A 198 -1.49 -16.89 -17.57
CA ASN A 198 -0.44 -15.91 -17.25
C ASN A 198 -0.98 -14.79 -16.35
N VAL A 199 -2.23 -14.40 -16.52
CA VAL A 199 -2.90 -13.44 -15.63
C VAL A 199 -3.20 -14.04 -14.25
N ALA A 200 -3.66 -15.29 -14.19
CA ALA A 200 -3.83 -16.00 -12.93
C ALA A 200 -2.49 -16.17 -12.19
N LYS A 201 -1.40 -16.40 -12.94
CA LYS A 201 -0.04 -16.44 -12.40
C LYS A 201 0.36 -15.10 -11.79
N LEU A 202 0.11 -13.98 -12.46
CA LEU A 202 0.31 -12.64 -11.89
C LEU A 202 -0.45 -12.47 -10.58
N PHE A 203 -1.72 -12.87 -10.53
CA PHE A 203 -2.51 -12.80 -9.31
C PHE A 203 -1.90 -13.64 -8.18
N SER A 204 -1.44 -14.87 -8.48
CA SER A 204 -0.83 -15.77 -7.49
C SER A 204 0.48 -15.26 -6.87
N LEU A 205 1.22 -14.39 -7.58
CA LEU A 205 2.43 -13.77 -7.03
C LEU A 205 2.11 -12.87 -5.84
N PHE A 206 0.99 -12.14 -5.92
CA PHE A 206 0.54 -11.21 -4.88
C PHE A 206 -0.36 -11.88 -3.84
N TYR A 207 -1.39 -12.62 -4.28
CA TYR A 207 -2.41 -13.21 -3.42
C TYR A 207 -2.04 -14.62 -2.97
N ARG A 208 -0.90 -14.76 -2.28
CA ARG A 208 -0.41 -16.06 -1.80
C ARG A 208 -1.40 -16.70 -0.85
N ASN A 209 -1.60 -18.01 -0.97
CA ASN A 209 -2.52 -18.80 -0.15
C ASN A 209 -4.00 -18.35 -0.21
N LYS A 210 -4.37 -17.54 -1.20
CA LYS A 210 -5.77 -17.20 -1.49
C LYS A 210 -6.26 -18.06 -2.67
N PRO A 211 -7.58 -18.32 -2.77
CA PRO A 211 -8.12 -19.03 -3.91
C PRO A 211 -7.84 -18.29 -5.22
N LEU A 212 -7.90 -19.02 -6.33
CA LEU A 212 -7.81 -18.42 -7.66
C LEU A 212 -8.92 -17.37 -7.85
N PRO A 213 -8.62 -16.27 -8.55
CA PRO A 213 -9.59 -15.20 -8.77
C PRO A 213 -10.74 -15.67 -9.67
N GLU A 214 -11.90 -15.03 -9.52
CA GLU A 214 -13.02 -15.24 -10.44
C GLU A 214 -12.63 -14.87 -11.87
N LEU A 215 -13.23 -15.55 -12.85
CA LEU A 215 -12.94 -15.36 -14.28
C LEU A 215 -13.12 -13.88 -14.71
N ARG A 216 -14.09 -13.16 -14.15
CA ARG A 216 -14.32 -11.74 -14.45
C ARG A 216 -13.14 -10.85 -14.07
N LEU A 217 -12.47 -11.16 -12.96
CA LEU A 217 -11.28 -10.42 -12.54
C LEU A 217 -10.12 -10.71 -13.49
N ILE A 218 -9.96 -11.96 -13.91
CA ILE A 218 -8.98 -12.36 -14.94
C ILE A 218 -9.23 -11.58 -16.23
N GLU A 219 -10.46 -11.61 -16.75
CA GLU A 219 -10.86 -10.88 -17.96
C GLU A 219 -10.58 -9.38 -17.86
N SER A 220 -10.84 -8.77 -16.69
CA SER A 220 -10.55 -7.36 -16.45
C SER A 220 -9.06 -7.02 -16.52
N LEU A 221 -8.19 -7.89 -15.99
CA LEU A 221 -6.75 -7.74 -16.09
C LEU A 221 -6.24 -8.02 -17.52
N GLN A 222 -6.84 -8.98 -18.23
CA GLN A 222 -6.54 -9.22 -19.65
C GLN A 222 -6.86 -8.01 -20.52
N MET A 223 -7.91 -7.24 -20.21
CA MET A 223 -8.19 -5.98 -20.90
C MET A 223 -7.08 -4.93 -20.70
N LEU A 224 -6.45 -4.89 -19.54
CA LEU A 224 -5.31 -4.00 -19.28
C LEU A 224 -4.05 -4.43 -20.06
N VAL A 225 -3.82 -5.74 -20.18
CA VAL A 225 -2.68 -6.30 -20.94
C VAL A 225 -2.80 -6.01 -22.44
N GLY A 226 -4.03 -6.07 -22.97
CA GLY A 226 -4.35 -5.81 -24.37
C GLY A 226 -4.12 -7.01 -25.31
N PHE A 227 -4.64 -6.90 -26.53
CA PHE A 227 -4.49 -7.92 -27.59
C PHE A 227 -4.00 -7.23 -28.89
N PRO A 228 -2.73 -7.43 -29.31
CA PRO A 228 -1.72 -8.30 -28.69
C PRO A 228 -1.19 -7.77 -27.35
N ALA A 229 -0.62 -8.65 -26.55
CA ALA A 229 0.01 -8.28 -25.28
C ALA A 229 1.17 -7.30 -25.50
N THR A 230 1.25 -6.26 -24.68
CA THR A 230 2.34 -5.27 -24.73
C THR A 230 3.04 -5.15 -23.38
N ASP A 231 4.29 -4.68 -23.38
CA ASP A 231 5.01 -4.38 -22.14
C ASP A 231 4.26 -3.35 -21.28
N ASN A 232 3.70 -2.31 -21.89
CA ASN A 232 2.95 -1.30 -21.17
C ASN A 232 1.64 -1.86 -20.57
N GLY A 233 0.98 -2.77 -21.29
CA GLY A 233 -0.20 -3.47 -20.78
C GLY A 233 0.13 -4.36 -19.58
N TRP A 234 1.23 -5.10 -19.63
CA TRP A 234 1.71 -5.89 -18.48
C TRP A 234 2.12 -5.00 -17.30
N LYS A 235 2.82 -3.90 -17.55
CA LYS A 235 3.13 -2.91 -16.52
C LYS A 235 1.86 -2.39 -15.83
N ALA A 236 0.81 -2.08 -16.61
CA ALA A 236 -0.47 -1.64 -16.07
C ALA A 236 -1.13 -2.75 -15.23
N ALA A 237 -1.20 -3.99 -15.73
CA ALA A 237 -1.78 -5.11 -14.99
C ALA A 237 -1.03 -5.41 -13.69
N ILE A 238 0.32 -5.41 -13.72
CA ILE A 238 1.17 -5.60 -12.55
C ILE A 238 0.93 -4.47 -11.53
N LEU A 239 0.94 -3.21 -11.99
CA LEU A 239 0.72 -2.07 -11.13
C LEU A 239 -0.66 -2.14 -10.47
N THR A 240 -1.71 -2.39 -11.23
CA THR A 240 -3.09 -2.54 -10.73
C THR A 240 -3.20 -3.66 -9.68
N THR A 241 -2.55 -4.80 -9.92
CA THR A 241 -2.55 -5.91 -8.96
C THR A 241 -1.78 -5.55 -7.69
N CYS A 242 -0.63 -4.91 -7.84
CA CYS A 242 0.27 -4.53 -6.76
C CYS A 242 -0.32 -3.47 -5.83
N VAL A 243 -1.03 -2.47 -6.35
CA VAL A 243 -1.60 -1.38 -5.51
C VAL A 243 -2.82 -1.81 -4.70
N SER A 244 -3.43 -2.96 -5.02
CA SER A 244 -4.53 -3.50 -4.21
C SER A 244 -4.07 -3.73 -2.76
N ASN A 245 -4.87 -3.36 -1.78
CA ASN A 245 -4.56 -3.61 -0.37
C ASN A 245 -4.94 -5.03 0.09
N HIS A 246 -5.74 -5.75 -0.69
CA HIS A 246 -6.31 -7.04 -0.29
C HIS A 246 -5.27 -8.17 -0.12
N TRP A 247 -4.13 -8.09 -0.80
CA TRP A 247 -3.07 -9.09 -0.64
C TRP A 247 -2.21 -8.85 0.61
N GLN A 248 -2.28 -7.66 1.23
CA GLN A 248 -1.49 -7.32 2.43
C GLN A 248 -2.06 -7.95 3.70
N SER A 249 -3.32 -8.38 3.69
CA SER A 249 -3.92 -9.08 4.82
C SER A 249 -3.48 -10.54 4.85
N LEU A 250 -2.88 -10.95 5.96
CA LEU A 250 -2.54 -12.34 6.24
C LEU A 250 -3.82 -13.19 6.34
#